data_AF-A0A7C8RNP8-F1
#
_entry.id   AF-A0A7C8RNP8-F1
#
_cell.length_a   1.000
_cell.length_b   1.000
_cell.length_c   1.000
_cell.angle_alpha   90.00
_cell.angle_beta   90.00
_cell.angle_gamma   90.00
#
_symmetry.space_group_name_H-M   'P 1'
#
loop_
_entity.id
_entity.type
_entity.pdbx_description
1 polymer ?
#
loop_
_entity_poly.entity_id
_entity_poly.type
_entity_poly.pdbx_seq_one_letter_code
_entity_poly.pdbx_strand_id
1 'polypeptide(L)'
;MQGILTRKTDNNDSTAEPRGIDDGASIAGGATLRTTTSIVSRRDINERPPLLKGLSDEEIEELEIKLKRRIDLRLLPMIILIYIMNYLDRNNIPAAQVAGMGDELGLTSSQFNTAVSILFVGYILMQVPSNLFLDKIGRPSIYFTVVMMVWGAISGATGAVQNYSGLLVCRFFLGFIEASYFPGCLFYLSSWYTRKELSLRTAILYSGSLISGAVSGLISAGITDGLDGKAGISAWRWLFILEGSITVFIAFFIWIVIPDFPKTTKWLSEQERQLACWRLERDIGEEDWSGSEAQKVFHGLKLAFTDIKIDPSLDDSTIYTRNDRRAW
;
A
#
# COMPACT_ATOMS: atom_id res chain seq x y z
N MET A 1 -72.45 21.91 -40.08
CA MET A 1 -73.72 22.40 -39.52
C MET A 1 -73.53 22.58 -38.03
N GLN A 2 -74.06 23.68 -37.52
CA GLN A 2 -73.79 24.35 -36.24
C GLN A 2 -73.72 23.46 -35.00
N GLY A 3 -72.66 23.66 -34.21
CA GLY A 3 -72.57 23.28 -32.80
C GLY A 3 -72.92 24.48 -31.90
N ILE A 4 -73.67 24.17 -30.85
CA ILE A 4 -74.56 25.04 -30.09
C ILE A 4 -73.82 25.81 -28.95
N LEU A 5 -74.33 27.02 -28.69
CA LEU A 5 -74.01 27.99 -27.64
C LEU A 5 -74.28 27.49 -26.21
N THR A 6 -73.47 27.93 -25.22
CA THR A 6 -73.85 28.80 -24.06
C THR A 6 -72.67 28.94 -23.07
N ARG A 7 -72.06 30.14 -22.93
CA ARG A 7 -72.05 31.09 -21.77
C ARG A 7 -71.89 30.44 -20.37
N LYS A 8 -70.99 30.89 -19.46
CA LYS A 8 -70.73 32.27 -18.98
C LYS A 8 -69.48 32.34 -18.04
N THR A 9 -68.90 33.55 -17.91
CA THR A 9 -68.05 34.13 -16.80
C THR A 9 -66.68 33.51 -16.48
N ASP A 10 -65.57 34.22 -16.21
CA ASP A 10 -65.25 35.64 -16.03
C ASP A 10 -63.71 35.85 -16.08
N ASN A 11 -63.32 37.09 -16.39
CA ASN A 11 -62.12 37.84 -15.96
C ASN A 11 -60.69 37.45 -16.39
N ASN A 12 -60.07 38.42 -17.09
CA ASN A 12 -58.74 39.04 -16.92
C ASN A 12 -57.52 38.09 -16.85
N ASP A 13 -56.45 38.24 -17.62
CA ASP A 13 -55.76 39.44 -18.11
C ASP A 13 -54.68 38.96 -19.12
N SER A 14 -53.97 39.89 -19.77
CA SER A 14 -52.79 39.75 -20.65
C SER A 14 -53.02 39.55 -22.15
N THR A 15 -52.98 40.65 -22.90
CA THR A 15 -52.34 40.70 -24.23
C THR A 15 -51.85 42.13 -24.51
N ALA A 16 -50.53 42.30 -24.50
CA ALA A 16 -49.87 43.40 -25.20
C ALA A 16 -48.62 42.83 -25.89
N GLU A 17 -48.78 42.62 -27.19
CA GLU A 17 -47.74 42.53 -28.21
C GLU A 17 -48.12 43.60 -29.26
N PRO A 18 -47.31 43.94 -30.30
CA PRO A 18 -45.87 43.72 -30.54
C PRO A 18 -45.16 44.93 -31.24
N ARG A 19 -43.91 44.69 -31.69
CA ARG A 19 -43.12 45.40 -32.76
C ARG A 19 -42.35 46.65 -32.30
N GLY A 20 -41.09 46.84 -32.63
CA GLY A 20 -40.13 46.16 -33.52
C GLY A 20 -38.92 47.09 -33.74
N ILE A 21 -38.01 46.68 -34.65
CA ILE A 21 -36.76 47.32 -35.12
C ILE A 21 -35.52 46.76 -34.39
N ASP A 22 -34.95 45.65 -34.88
CA ASP A 22 -33.96 45.55 -35.98
C ASP A 22 -32.61 46.19 -35.64
N ASP A 23 -31.57 45.36 -35.48
CA ASP A 23 -30.44 45.27 -36.42
C ASP A 23 -29.21 44.61 -35.77
N GLY A 24 -28.58 43.68 -36.51
CA GLY A 24 -27.14 43.40 -36.34
C GLY A 24 -26.73 41.95 -36.07
N ALA A 25 -26.67 41.16 -37.14
CA ALA A 25 -25.61 40.19 -37.45
C ALA A 25 -25.14 39.14 -36.40
N SER A 26 -25.49 37.87 -36.65
CA SER A 26 -24.56 36.81 -37.14
C SER A 26 -23.07 36.98 -36.70
N ILE A 27 -22.33 36.08 -36.05
CA ILE A 27 -22.17 34.60 -36.12
C ILE A 27 -21.30 34.19 -34.91
N ALA A 28 -21.62 33.09 -34.19
CA ALA A 28 -20.66 32.05 -33.75
C ALA A 28 -21.33 31.09 -32.74
N GLY A 29 -21.35 29.80 -33.07
CA GLY A 29 -22.17 28.78 -32.43
C GLY A 29 -21.81 28.41 -31.00
N GLY A 30 -22.84 28.33 -30.16
CA GLY A 30 -22.87 27.54 -28.93
C GLY A 30 -23.70 26.29 -29.16
N ALA A 31 -23.06 25.18 -29.55
CA ALA A 31 -23.68 23.87 -29.46
C ALA A 31 -23.63 23.43 -27.99
N THR A 32 -24.77 23.52 -27.32
CA THR A 32 -25.00 22.97 -25.97
C THR A 32 -24.90 21.45 -26.02
N LEU A 33 -23.67 20.93 -25.94
CA LEU A 33 -23.43 19.51 -25.69
C LEU A 33 -23.82 19.23 -24.23
N ARG A 34 -24.98 18.58 -24.08
CA ARG A 34 -25.38 17.90 -22.84
C ARG A 34 -24.27 16.94 -22.45
N THR A 35 -23.44 17.33 -21.50
CA THR A 35 -22.52 16.43 -20.81
C THR A 35 -23.36 15.44 -20.03
N THR A 36 -23.60 14.28 -20.61
CA THR A 36 -24.05 13.08 -19.89
C THR A 36 -22.91 12.66 -18.97
N THR A 37 -22.74 13.37 -17.85
CA THR A 37 -21.98 12.86 -16.71
C THR A 37 -22.80 11.71 -16.16
N SER A 38 -22.43 10.49 -16.53
CA SER A 38 -22.94 9.27 -15.92
C SER A 38 -22.65 9.32 -14.43
N ILE A 39 -23.68 9.68 -13.66
CA ILE A 39 -23.68 9.57 -12.21
C ILE A 39 -23.59 8.07 -11.93
N VAL A 40 -22.39 7.59 -11.61
CA VAL A 40 -22.23 6.25 -11.04
C VAL A 40 -23.03 6.28 -9.73
N SER A 41 -24.17 5.59 -9.73
CA SER A 41 -25.02 5.43 -8.55
C SER A 41 -24.13 4.99 -7.38
N ARG A 42 -23.98 5.87 -6.38
CA ARG A 42 -23.45 5.50 -5.07
C ARG A 42 -24.37 4.40 -4.55
N ARG A 43 -23.93 3.13 -4.61
CA ARG A 43 -24.61 2.08 -3.85
C ARG A 43 -24.56 2.50 -2.39
N ASP A 44 -25.68 2.39 -1.71
CA ASP A 44 -25.72 2.56 -0.27
C ASP A 44 -24.78 1.49 0.33
N ILE A 45 -23.73 1.93 1.03
CA ILE A 45 -22.70 1.06 1.62
C ILE A 45 -23.30 0.03 2.59
N ASN A 46 -24.51 0.30 3.08
CA ASN A 46 -25.26 -0.60 3.95
C ASN A 46 -26.11 -1.61 3.19
N GLU A 47 -26.31 -1.45 1.88
CA GLU A 47 -27.11 -2.36 1.08
C GLU A 47 -26.33 -3.65 0.77
N ARG A 48 -26.95 -4.81 1.06
CA ARG A 48 -26.33 -6.11 0.81
C ARG A 48 -26.11 -6.34 -0.70
N PRO A 49 -24.96 -6.89 -1.12
CA PRO A 49 -24.71 -7.29 -2.50
C PRO A 49 -25.75 -8.29 -3.04
N PRO A 50 -25.98 -8.34 -4.36
CA PRO A 50 -27.03 -9.17 -4.98
C PRO A 50 -27.02 -10.65 -4.56
N LEU A 51 -25.83 -11.26 -4.42
CA LEU A 51 -25.69 -12.66 -4.03
C LEU A 51 -25.81 -12.91 -2.52
N LEU A 52 -25.92 -11.84 -1.71
CA LEU A 52 -26.08 -11.90 -0.26
C LEU A 52 -27.46 -11.44 0.22
N LYS A 53 -28.29 -10.87 -0.68
CA LYS A 53 -29.64 -10.37 -0.33
C LYS A 53 -30.60 -11.46 0.18
N GLY A 54 -30.41 -12.71 -0.24
CA GLY A 54 -31.27 -13.84 0.11
C GLY A 54 -30.83 -14.64 1.35
N LEU A 55 -29.74 -14.26 2.01
CA LEU A 55 -29.16 -14.99 3.14
C LEU A 55 -29.56 -14.37 4.48
N SER A 56 -29.69 -15.20 5.52
CA SER A 56 -29.83 -14.75 6.89
C SER A 56 -28.52 -14.13 7.40
N ASP A 57 -28.60 -13.34 8.48
CA ASP A 57 -27.40 -12.75 9.10
C ASP A 57 -26.44 -13.83 9.64
N GLU A 58 -26.99 -14.94 10.15
CA GLU A 58 -26.23 -16.10 10.63
C GLU A 58 -25.45 -16.78 9.49
N GLU A 59 -26.10 -16.96 8.32
CA GLU A 59 -25.45 -17.54 7.14
C GLU A 59 -24.32 -16.64 6.62
N ILE A 60 -24.50 -15.32 6.66
CA ILE A 60 -23.47 -14.35 6.26
C ILE A 60 -22.28 -14.41 7.22
N GLU A 61 -22.52 -14.49 8.53
CA GLU A 61 -21.46 -14.61 9.53
C GLU A 61 -20.65 -15.90 9.35
N GLU A 62 -21.30 -17.04 9.11
CA GLU A 62 -20.61 -18.28 8.80
C GLU A 62 -19.73 -18.19 7.54
N LEU A 63 -20.24 -17.56 6.49
CA LEU A 63 -19.50 -17.34 5.25
C LEU A 63 -18.30 -16.41 5.49
N GLU A 64 -18.46 -15.39 6.34
CA GLU A 64 -17.37 -14.48 6.70
C GLU A 64 -16.26 -15.23 7.46
N ILE A 65 -16.60 -16.09 8.42
CA ILE A 65 -15.62 -16.90 9.15
C ILE A 65 -14.86 -17.84 8.19
N LYS A 66 -15.58 -18.52 7.28
CA LYS A 66 -14.98 -19.41 6.28
C LYS A 66 -14.05 -18.63 5.35
N LEU A 67 -14.49 -17.47 4.86
CA LEU A 67 -13.71 -16.58 4.00
C LEU A 67 -12.43 -16.12 4.70
N LYS A 68 -12.52 -15.65 5.95
CA LYS A 68 -11.37 -15.18 6.73
C LYS A 68 -10.33 -16.26 6.94
N ARG A 69 -10.74 -17.46 7.33
CA ARG A 69 -9.83 -18.62 7.46
C ARG A 69 -9.13 -18.94 6.14
N ARG A 70 -9.87 -18.88 5.03
CA ARG A 70 -9.32 -19.12 3.69
C ARG A 70 -8.24 -18.09 3.33
N ILE A 71 -8.50 -16.82 3.60
CA ILE A 71 -7.54 -15.72 3.38
C ILE A 71 -6.34 -15.89 4.31
N ASP A 72 -6.57 -16.11 5.60
CA ASP A 72 -5.52 -16.27 6.61
C ASP A 72 -4.57 -17.42 6.25
N LEU A 73 -5.09 -18.58 5.83
CA LEU A 73 -4.28 -19.74 5.45
C LEU A 73 -3.41 -19.52 4.20
N ARG A 74 -3.79 -18.59 3.32
CA ARG A 74 -3.05 -18.34 2.06
C ARG A 74 -2.15 -17.13 2.14
N LEU A 75 -2.63 -16.05 2.78
CA LEU A 75 -2.00 -14.75 2.79
C LEU A 75 -1.00 -14.65 3.94
N LEU A 76 -1.40 -14.98 5.17
CA LEU A 76 -0.56 -14.76 6.35
C LEU A 76 0.74 -15.57 6.32
N PRO A 77 0.77 -16.88 6.02
CA PRO A 77 2.03 -17.64 6.01
C PRO A 77 3.05 -17.04 5.04
N MET A 78 2.62 -16.58 3.87
CA MET A 78 3.52 -15.99 2.89
C MET A 78 4.03 -14.62 3.32
N ILE A 79 3.14 -13.75 3.81
CA ILE A 79 3.55 -12.43 4.30
C ILE A 79 4.47 -12.52 5.52
N ILE A 80 4.20 -13.46 6.44
CA ILE A 80 5.08 -13.75 7.57
C ILE A 80 6.42 -14.29 7.08
N LEU A 81 6.43 -15.21 6.10
CA LEU A 81 7.67 -15.74 5.54
C LEU A 81 8.53 -14.63 4.93
N ILE A 82 7.95 -13.73 4.13
CA ILE A 82 8.68 -12.59 3.57
C ILE A 82 9.25 -11.71 4.67
N TYR A 83 8.47 -11.46 5.73
CA TYR A 83 8.93 -10.67 6.87
C TYR A 83 10.05 -11.35 7.66
N ILE A 84 10.00 -12.67 7.80
CA ILE A 84 11.08 -13.47 8.39
C ILE A 84 12.35 -13.30 7.55
N MET A 85 12.27 -13.51 6.23
CA MET A 85 13.41 -13.30 5.33
C MET A 85 13.93 -11.86 5.43
N ASN A 86 13.04 -10.88 5.62
CA ASN A 86 13.39 -9.47 5.74
C ASN A 86 14.28 -9.18 6.92
N TYR A 87 13.90 -9.70 8.08
CA TYR A 87 14.73 -9.58 9.26
C TYR A 87 15.98 -10.46 9.20
N LEU A 88 15.95 -11.54 8.40
CA LEU A 88 17.07 -12.46 8.26
C LEU A 88 18.24 -11.72 7.60
N ASP A 89 18.00 -11.09 6.45
CA ASP A 89 19.01 -10.28 5.75
C ASP A 89 19.53 -9.09 6.57
N ARG A 90 18.70 -8.52 7.46
CA ARG A 90 19.15 -7.47 8.40
C ARG A 90 20.09 -8.01 9.47
N ASN A 91 19.79 -9.20 10.00
CA ASN A 91 20.59 -9.85 11.03
C ASN A 91 21.92 -10.41 10.50
N ASN A 92 22.11 -10.44 9.19
CA ASN A 92 23.34 -10.92 8.56
C ASN A 92 24.56 -10.07 8.80
N ILE A 93 24.44 -8.74 8.89
CA ILE A 93 25.64 -7.91 9.09
C ILE A 93 26.28 -8.15 10.46
N PRO A 94 25.51 -8.15 11.56
CA PRO A 94 26.06 -8.52 12.86
C PRO A 94 26.65 -9.94 12.85
N ALA A 95 25.98 -10.91 12.21
CA ALA A 95 26.47 -12.28 12.09
C ALA A 95 27.78 -12.37 11.28
N ALA A 96 27.86 -11.69 10.14
CA ALA A 96 29.03 -11.60 9.29
C ALA A 96 30.22 -10.95 9.99
N GLN A 97 29.97 -9.95 10.84
CA GLN A 97 31.00 -9.32 11.66
C GLN A 97 31.66 -10.32 12.61
N VAL A 98 30.86 -11.19 13.22
CA VAL A 98 31.36 -12.28 14.09
C VAL A 98 32.10 -13.33 13.27
N ALA A 99 31.67 -13.58 12.03
CA ALA A 99 32.29 -14.53 11.10
C ALA A 99 33.50 -13.95 10.31
N GLY A 100 34.13 -12.87 10.81
CA GLY A 100 35.41 -12.37 10.27
C GLY A 100 35.32 -11.34 9.14
N MET A 101 34.13 -10.81 8.82
CA MET A 101 33.96 -9.79 7.76
C MET A 101 34.79 -8.53 8.04
N GLY A 102 34.87 -8.11 9.30
CA GLY A 102 35.61 -6.91 9.70
C GLY A 102 37.12 -7.04 9.43
N ASP A 103 37.70 -8.19 9.74
CA ASP A 103 39.13 -8.45 9.57
C ASP A 103 39.51 -8.56 8.09
N GLU A 104 38.69 -9.26 7.30
CA GLU A 104 38.95 -9.48 5.88
C GLU A 104 38.82 -8.20 5.04
N LEU A 105 37.85 -7.35 5.37
CA LEU A 105 37.63 -6.06 4.69
C LEU A 105 38.43 -4.90 5.30
N GLY A 106 39.18 -5.15 6.39
CA GLY A 106 39.95 -4.13 7.10
C GLY A 106 39.09 -3.01 7.69
N LEU A 107 37.91 -3.33 8.21
CA LEU A 107 36.95 -2.35 8.69
C LEU A 107 37.31 -1.86 10.10
N THR A 108 37.33 -0.54 10.26
CA THR A 108 37.29 0.07 11.59
C THR A 108 35.89 -0.04 12.20
N SER A 109 35.80 0.02 13.54
CA SER A 109 34.49 0.00 14.24
C SER A 109 33.55 1.12 13.75
N SER A 110 34.10 2.29 13.42
CA SER A 110 33.34 3.42 12.87
C SER A 110 32.79 3.12 11.46
N GLN A 111 33.62 2.54 10.60
CA GLN A 111 33.20 2.13 9.25
C GLN A 111 32.12 1.06 9.30
N PHE A 112 32.26 0.06 10.17
CA PHE A 112 31.25 -0.96 10.39
C PHE A 112 29.91 -0.36 10.82
N ASN A 113 29.91 0.49 11.85
CA ASN A 113 28.70 1.18 12.31
C ASN A 113 28.07 2.07 11.23
N THR A 114 28.89 2.68 10.38
CA THR A 114 28.41 3.45 9.22
C THR A 114 27.75 2.53 8.19
N ALA A 115 28.31 1.35 7.92
CA ALA A 115 27.71 0.36 7.01
C ALA A 115 26.40 -0.24 7.53
N VAL A 116 26.23 -0.34 8.86
CA VAL A 116 24.94 -0.67 9.48
C VAL A 116 23.95 0.48 9.26
N SER A 117 24.38 1.73 9.50
CA SER A 117 23.49 2.89 9.53
C SER A 117 23.04 3.35 8.13
N ILE A 118 23.88 3.21 7.10
CA ILE A 118 23.59 3.67 5.74
C ILE A 118 22.35 2.98 5.12
N LEU A 119 22.01 1.78 5.60
CA LEU A 119 20.79 1.08 5.22
C LEU A 119 19.56 1.92 5.54
N PHE A 120 19.51 2.55 6.73
CA PHE A 120 18.38 3.39 7.13
C PHE A 120 18.28 4.68 6.32
N VAL A 121 19.40 5.21 5.82
CA VAL A 121 19.39 6.37 4.93
C VAL A 121 18.69 6.01 3.61
N GLY A 122 19.08 4.90 2.98
CA GLY A 122 18.39 4.40 1.79
C GLY A 122 16.91 4.11 2.07
N TYR A 123 16.63 3.53 3.24
CA TYR A 123 15.27 3.21 3.68
C TYR A 123 14.38 4.45 3.76
N ILE A 124 14.80 5.49 4.48
CA ILE A 124 14.03 6.73 4.65
C ILE A 124 13.77 7.42 3.30
N LEU A 125 14.77 7.46 2.42
CA LEU A 125 14.64 8.11 1.11
C LEU A 125 13.58 7.44 0.22
N MET A 126 13.48 6.11 0.26
CA MET A 126 12.56 5.36 -0.59
C MET A 126 11.21 5.04 0.08
N GLN A 127 11.09 5.22 1.40
CA GLN A 127 9.85 4.97 2.12
C GLN A 127 8.70 5.86 1.59
N VAL A 128 8.97 7.15 1.31
CA VAL A 128 7.95 8.08 0.77
C VAL A 128 7.57 7.74 -0.68
N PRO A 129 8.51 7.56 -1.63
CA PRO A 129 8.17 7.14 -2.99
C PRO A 129 7.47 5.77 -3.06
N SER A 130 7.85 4.82 -2.20
CA SER A 130 7.37 3.44 -2.28
C SER A 130 5.87 3.28 -2.09
N ASN A 131 5.28 4.04 -1.14
CA ASN A 131 3.83 4.04 -0.92
C ASN A 131 3.06 4.48 -2.18
N LEU A 132 3.68 5.33 -2.98
CA LEU A 132 3.11 5.82 -4.22
C LEU A 132 3.16 4.79 -5.36
N PHE A 133 4.20 3.97 -5.39
CA PHE A 133 4.35 2.93 -6.41
C PHE A 133 3.33 1.81 -6.22
N LEU A 134 3.03 1.43 -4.97
CA LEU A 134 2.09 0.35 -4.72
C LEU A 134 0.66 0.70 -5.16
N ASP A 135 0.22 1.93 -4.91
CA ASP A 135 -1.10 2.41 -5.35
C ASP A 135 -1.22 2.42 -6.90
N LYS A 136 -0.13 2.78 -7.59
CA LYS A 136 -0.11 2.83 -9.06
C LYS A 136 0.02 1.47 -9.76
N ILE A 137 0.74 0.51 -9.17
CA ILE A 137 1.05 -0.77 -9.83
C ILE A 137 -0.18 -1.70 -9.82
N GLY A 138 -1.07 -1.57 -8.84
CA GLY A 138 -2.36 -2.29 -8.82
C GLY A 138 -2.26 -3.82 -8.75
N ARG A 139 -1.04 -4.38 -8.62
CA ARG A 139 -0.75 -5.83 -8.59
C ARG A 139 0.28 -6.16 -7.50
N PRO A 140 -0.17 -6.45 -6.28
CA PRO A 140 0.69 -6.76 -5.14
C PRO A 140 1.56 -8.00 -5.36
N SER A 141 1.03 -9.02 -6.04
CA SER A 141 1.75 -10.28 -6.30
C SER A 141 3.07 -10.04 -7.05
N ILE A 142 3.04 -9.26 -8.13
CA ILE A 142 4.21 -8.91 -8.93
C ILE A 142 5.11 -7.97 -8.15
N TYR A 143 4.54 -6.98 -7.47
CA TYR A 143 5.29 -6.00 -6.70
C TYR A 143 6.18 -6.66 -5.63
N PHE A 144 5.59 -7.48 -4.74
CA PHE A 144 6.36 -8.16 -3.69
C PHE A 144 7.41 -9.11 -4.26
N THR A 145 7.07 -9.82 -5.34
CA THR A 145 8.00 -10.75 -5.99
C THR A 145 9.21 -10.00 -6.55
N VAL A 146 9.00 -8.92 -7.32
CA VAL A 146 10.09 -8.14 -7.91
C VAL A 146 10.95 -7.48 -6.84
N VAL A 147 10.33 -6.85 -5.84
CA VAL A 147 11.06 -6.22 -4.72
C VAL A 147 11.91 -7.25 -3.99
N MET A 148 11.34 -8.41 -3.65
CA MET A 148 12.07 -9.46 -2.92
C MET A 148 13.17 -10.12 -3.77
N MET A 149 12.96 -10.30 -5.08
CA MET A 149 14.01 -10.80 -5.99
C MET A 149 15.19 -9.83 -6.07
N VAL A 150 14.91 -8.53 -6.26
CA VAL A 150 15.97 -7.51 -6.37
C VAL A 150 16.72 -7.38 -5.04
N TRP A 151 15.98 -7.32 -3.94
CA TRP A 151 16.57 -7.23 -2.60
C TRP A 151 17.39 -8.48 -2.25
N GLY A 152 16.89 -9.69 -2.51
CA GLY A 152 17.65 -10.94 -2.31
C GLY A 152 18.91 -11.03 -3.17
N ALA A 153 18.85 -10.55 -4.43
CA ALA A 153 20.02 -10.49 -5.31
C ALA A 153 21.08 -9.51 -4.80
N ILE A 154 20.68 -8.33 -4.30
CA ILE A 154 21.61 -7.36 -3.69
C ILE A 154 22.20 -7.91 -2.37
N SER A 155 21.39 -8.61 -1.57
CA SER A 155 21.86 -9.29 -0.35
C SER A 155 22.95 -10.30 -0.69
N GLY A 156 22.69 -11.20 -1.65
CA GLY A 156 23.67 -12.17 -2.13
C GLY A 156 24.94 -11.52 -2.71
N ALA A 157 24.79 -10.43 -3.46
CA ALA A 157 25.91 -9.66 -4.01
C ALA A 157 26.80 -9.04 -2.93
N THR A 158 26.29 -8.83 -1.71
CA THR A 158 27.09 -8.33 -0.58
C THR A 158 28.22 -9.31 -0.22
N GLY A 159 28.02 -10.62 -0.42
CA GLY A 159 29.05 -11.64 -0.23
C GLY A 159 30.22 -11.57 -1.22
N ALA A 160 30.07 -10.83 -2.33
CA ALA A 160 31.13 -10.65 -3.33
C ALA A 160 31.97 -9.38 -3.12
N VAL A 161 31.63 -8.56 -2.12
CA VAL A 161 32.32 -7.30 -1.82
C VAL A 161 33.76 -7.55 -1.35
N GLN A 162 34.68 -6.71 -1.81
CA GLN A 162 36.12 -6.78 -1.46
C GLN A 162 36.61 -5.57 -0.65
N ASN A 163 35.78 -4.54 -0.47
CA ASN A 163 36.19 -3.30 0.20
C ASN A 163 35.02 -2.59 0.88
N TYR A 164 35.35 -1.65 1.76
CA TYR A 164 34.38 -0.84 2.51
C TYR A 164 33.39 -0.09 1.61
N SER A 165 33.87 0.51 0.51
CA SER A 165 33.02 1.29 -0.40
C SER A 165 31.96 0.43 -1.08
N GLY A 166 32.33 -0.78 -1.53
CA GLY A 166 31.40 -1.75 -2.09
C GLY A 166 30.34 -2.17 -1.07
N LEU A 167 30.75 -2.37 0.19
CA LEU A 167 29.81 -2.69 1.27
C LEU A 167 28.80 -1.57 1.47
N LEU A 168 29.25 -0.31 1.53
CA LEU A 168 28.36 0.85 1.67
C LEU A 168 27.36 0.94 0.52
N VAL A 169 27.82 0.77 -0.73
CA VAL A 169 26.96 0.86 -1.92
C VAL A 169 25.91 -0.25 -1.90
N CYS A 170 26.32 -1.51 -1.68
CA CYS A 170 25.38 -2.63 -1.55
C CYS A 170 24.36 -2.36 -0.45
N ARG A 171 24.80 -1.89 0.73
CA ARG A 171 23.94 -1.60 1.89
C ARG A 171 22.95 -0.47 1.63
N PHE A 172 23.37 0.59 0.97
CA PHE A 172 22.51 1.71 0.60
C PHE A 172 21.40 1.25 -0.34
N PHE A 173 21.75 0.53 -1.42
CA PHE A 173 20.76 0.02 -2.38
C PHE A 173 19.86 -1.05 -1.79
N LEU A 174 20.39 -1.89 -0.89
CA LEU A 174 19.59 -2.83 -0.11
C LEU A 174 18.49 -2.08 0.64
N GLY A 175 18.85 -1.09 1.46
CA GLY A 175 17.89 -0.27 2.21
C GLY A 175 16.91 0.49 1.32
N PHE A 176 17.37 0.98 0.17
CA PHE A 176 16.53 1.64 -0.82
C PHE A 176 15.41 0.72 -1.33
N ILE A 177 15.73 -0.51 -1.72
CA ILE A 177 14.72 -1.46 -2.23
C ILE A 177 13.83 -1.97 -1.10
N GLU A 178 14.43 -2.25 0.05
CA GLU A 178 13.74 -2.83 1.20
C GLU A 178 12.70 -1.88 1.84
N ALA A 179 12.89 -0.56 1.70
CA ALA A 179 11.98 0.48 2.15
C ALA A 179 10.52 0.26 1.71
N SER A 180 10.37 -0.36 0.53
CA SER A 180 9.11 -0.49 -0.16
C SER A 180 8.27 -1.67 0.32
N TYR A 181 8.90 -2.60 1.04
CA TYR A 181 8.27 -3.83 1.50
C TYR A 181 7.31 -3.60 2.66
N PHE A 182 7.79 -3.03 3.77
CA PHE A 182 7.00 -2.92 5.00
C PHE A 182 5.69 -2.12 4.83
N PRO A 183 5.69 -0.89 4.30
CA PRO A 183 4.44 -0.16 4.14
C PRO A 183 3.56 -0.80 3.06
N GLY A 184 4.17 -1.43 2.05
CA GLY A 184 3.41 -2.15 1.05
C GLY A 184 2.69 -3.36 1.59
N CYS A 185 3.33 -4.09 2.51
CA CYS A 185 2.76 -5.20 3.24
C CYS A 185 1.56 -4.75 4.10
N LEU A 186 1.68 -3.64 4.82
CA LEU A 186 0.58 -3.11 5.63
C LEU A 186 -0.62 -2.68 4.78
N PHE A 187 -0.38 -2.00 3.66
CA PHE A 187 -1.43 -1.64 2.71
C PHE A 187 -2.10 -2.86 2.08
N TYR A 188 -1.30 -3.89 1.76
CA TYR A 188 -1.83 -5.13 1.24
C TYR A 188 -2.71 -5.85 2.27
N LEU A 189 -2.31 -5.88 3.55
CA LEU A 189 -3.14 -6.42 4.63
C LEU A 189 -4.43 -5.59 4.83
N SER A 190 -4.37 -4.26 4.80
CA SER A 190 -5.56 -3.41 4.92
C SER A 190 -6.55 -3.60 3.77
N SER A 191 -6.09 -4.10 2.62
CA SER A 191 -6.94 -4.42 1.47
C SER A 191 -7.69 -5.76 1.61
N TRP A 192 -7.41 -6.54 2.64
CA TRP A 192 -7.98 -7.87 2.86
C TRP A 192 -8.68 -8.03 4.22
N TYR A 193 -8.35 -7.18 5.19
CA TYR A 193 -8.82 -7.25 6.56
C TYR A 193 -9.44 -5.93 7.02
N THR A 194 -10.45 -6.03 7.87
CA THR A 194 -11.06 -4.88 8.55
C THR A 194 -10.11 -4.31 9.61
N ARG A 195 -10.33 -3.07 10.08
CA ARG A 195 -9.49 -2.40 11.09
C ARG A 195 -9.35 -3.22 12.38
N LYS A 196 -10.44 -3.89 12.81
CA LYS A 196 -10.44 -4.78 13.99
C LYS A 196 -9.58 -6.03 13.78
N GLU A 197 -9.53 -6.54 12.56
CA GLU A 197 -8.81 -7.76 12.20
C GLU A 197 -7.34 -7.52 11.88
N LEU A 198 -7.03 -6.33 11.37
CA LEU A 198 -5.71 -5.92 10.92
C LEU A 198 -4.70 -5.86 12.07
N SER A 199 -5.12 -5.41 13.25
CA SER A 199 -4.24 -5.24 14.42
C SER A 199 -3.63 -6.57 14.88
N LEU A 200 -4.46 -7.61 15.06
CA LEU A 200 -4.02 -8.95 15.44
C LEU A 200 -3.05 -9.53 14.41
N ARG A 201 -3.37 -9.37 13.11
CA ARG A 201 -2.58 -9.94 12.01
C ARG A 201 -1.25 -9.23 11.82
N THR A 202 -1.24 -7.93 12.05
CA THR A 202 -0.01 -7.13 12.12
C THR A 202 0.84 -7.55 13.32
N ALA A 203 0.25 -7.83 14.48
CA ALA A 203 0.99 -8.34 15.64
C ALA A 203 1.62 -9.72 15.37
N ILE A 204 0.88 -10.62 14.70
CA ILE A 204 1.42 -11.91 14.24
C ILE A 204 2.58 -11.69 13.26
N LEU A 205 2.45 -10.74 12.33
CA LEU A 205 3.54 -10.38 11.40
C LEU A 205 4.80 -9.97 12.17
N TYR A 206 4.66 -9.07 13.15
CA TYR A 206 5.78 -8.63 13.99
C TYR A 206 6.45 -9.78 14.75
N SER A 207 5.72 -10.82 15.17
CA SER A 207 6.33 -11.98 15.81
C SER A 207 7.37 -12.70 14.92
N GLY A 208 7.25 -12.55 13.59
CA GLY A 208 8.22 -13.07 12.63
C GLY A 208 9.64 -12.52 12.80
N SER A 209 9.82 -11.30 13.32
CA SER A 209 11.17 -10.76 13.55
C SER A 209 11.92 -11.51 14.66
N LEU A 210 11.19 -11.98 15.68
CA LEU A 210 11.77 -12.78 16.77
C LEU A 210 12.20 -14.16 16.26
N ILE A 211 11.35 -14.78 15.44
CA ILE A 211 11.66 -16.07 14.79
C ILE A 211 12.89 -15.93 13.90
N SER A 212 12.93 -14.85 13.11
CA SER A 212 14.06 -14.55 12.23
C SER A 212 15.38 -14.40 12.99
N GLY A 213 15.38 -13.72 14.14
CA GLY A 213 16.58 -13.59 14.99
C GLY A 213 17.10 -14.95 15.47
N ALA A 214 16.22 -15.84 15.92
CA ALA A 214 16.61 -17.19 16.35
C ALA A 214 17.14 -18.05 15.19
N VAL A 215 16.49 -17.98 14.02
CA VAL A 215 16.87 -18.73 12.83
C VAL A 215 18.20 -18.22 12.25
N SER A 216 18.40 -16.91 12.17
CA SER A 216 19.63 -16.29 11.67
C SER A 216 20.85 -16.71 12.51
N GLY A 217 20.72 -16.76 13.83
CA GLY A 217 21.78 -17.26 14.71
C GLY A 217 22.16 -18.73 14.43
N LEU A 218 21.17 -19.59 14.22
CA LEU A 218 21.37 -21.01 13.88
C LEU A 218 22.02 -21.19 12.50
N ILE A 219 21.55 -20.45 11.51
CA ILE A 219 22.11 -20.48 10.15
C ILE A 219 23.57 -20.01 10.18
N SER A 220 23.85 -18.88 10.84
CA SER A 220 25.21 -18.35 10.99
C SER A 220 26.15 -19.34 11.67
N ALA A 221 25.71 -19.97 12.76
CA ALA A 221 26.49 -21.00 13.45
C ALA A 221 26.79 -22.21 12.54
N GLY A 222 25.78 -22.71 11.81
CA GLY A 222 25.96 -23.83 10.89
C GLY A 222 26.87 -23.52 9.70
N ILE A 223 26.83 -22.29 9.18
CA ILE A 223 27.71 -21.84 8.10
C ILE A 223 29.14 -21.67 8.59
N THR A 224 29.31 -21.07 9.77
CA THR A 224 30.64 -20.84 10.34
C THR A 224 31.36 -22.15 10.67
N ASP A 225 30.64 -23.16 11.20
CA ASP A 225 31.21 -24.48 11.50
C ASP A 225 31.41 -25.35 10.24
N GLY A 226 30.47 -25.27 9.29
CA GLY A 226 30.40 -26.22 8.18
C GLY A 226 30.97 -25.74 6.85
N LEU A 227 31.11 -24.43 6.62
CA LEU A 227 31.42 -23.84 5.31
C LEU A 227 32.61 -22.87 5.32
N ASP A 228 33.20 -22.58 6.48
CA ASP A 228 34.37 -21.70 6.52
C ASP A 228 35.54 -22.27 5.71
N GLY A 229 36.12 -21.44 4.85
CA GLY A 229 37.19 -21.83 3.92
C GLY A 229 36.79 -22.80 2.81
N LYS A 230 35.53 -23.28 2.74
CA LYS A 230 35.10 -24.14 1.63
C LYS A 230 35.08 -23.37 0.33
N ALA A 231 35.65 -23.99 -0.71
CA ALA A 231 35.90 -23.38 -2.02
C ALA A 231 36.75 -22.09 -1.97
N GLY A 232 37.53 -21.88 -0.89
CA GLY A 232 38.33 -20.66 -0.72
C GLY A 232 37.50 -19.42 -0.36
N ILE A 233 36.26 -19.61 0.11
CA ILE A 233 35.33 -18.55 0.47
C ILE A 233 35.13 -18.56 1.99
N SER A 234 35.27 -17.40 2.62
CA SER A 234 35.07 -17.21 4.07
C SER A 234 33.60 -17.40 4.48
N ALA A 235 33.36 -17.84 5.72
CA ALA A 235 32.03 -18.09 6.25
C ALA A 235 31.03 -16.92 6.05
N TRP A 236 31.46 -15.67 6.28
CA TRP A 236 30.57 -14.51 6.14
C TRP A 236 30.09 -14.28 4.69
N ARG A 237 30.91 -14.64 3.69
CA ARG A 237 30.51 -14.54 2.28
C ARG A 237 29.49 -15.62 1.93
N TRP A 238 29.70 -16.84 2.43
CA TRP A 238 28.73 -17.93 2.30
C TRP A 238 27.38 -17.59 2.93
N LEU A 239 27.40 -16.89 4.07
CA LEU A 239 26.19 -16.41 4.73
C LEU A 239 25.34 -15.54 3.80
N PHE A 240 25.91 -14.50 3.19
CA PHE A 240 25.18 -13.66 2.24
C PHE A 240 24.74 -14.42 0.98
N ILE A 241 25.62 -15.25 0.41
CA ILE A 241 25.32 -15.98 -0.83
C ILE A 241 24.16 -16.97 -0.63
N LEU A 242 24.19 -17.76 0.43
CA LEU A 242 23.16 -18.77 0.70
C LEU A 242 21.83 -18.12 1.01
N GLU A 243 21.81 -17.14 1.90
CA GLU A 243 20.57 -16.51 2.31
C GLU A 243 19.95 -15.67 1.19
N GLY A 244 20.76 -14.91 0.44
CA GLY A 244 20.29 -14.20 -0.75
C GLY A 244 19.72 -15.15 -1.80
N SER A 245 20.35 -16.33 -1.99
CA SER A 245 19.84 -17.35 -2.91
C SER A 245 18.52 -17.96 -2.45
N ILE A 246 18.37 -18.22 -1.15
CA ILE A 246 17.11 -18.71 -0.55
C ILE A 246 16.02 -17.65 -0.67
N THR A 247 16.33 -16.37 -0.42
CA THR A 247 15.39 -15.24 -0.59
C THR A 247 14.89 -15.17 -2.03
N VAL A 248 15.78 -15.24 -3.02
CA VAL A 248 15.40 -15.24 -4.44
C VAL A 248 14.58 -16.47 -4.81
N PHE A 249 14.96 -17.66 -4.31
CA PHE A 249 14.20 -18.89 -4.53
C PHE A 249 12.78 -18.79 -3.99
N ILE A 250 12.60 -18.33 -2.76
CA ILE A 250 11.28 -18.11 -2.15
C ILE A 250 10.50 -17.07 -2.96
N ALA A 251 11.16 -16.02 -3.45
CA ALA A 251 10.50 -14.98 -4.24
C ALA A 251 9.82 -15.52 -5.51
N PHE A 252 10.37 -16.55 -6.16
CA PHE A 252 9.70 -17.19 -7.29
C PHE A 252 8.35 -17.84 -6.92
N PHE A 253 8.21 -18.38 -5.71
CA PHE A 253 6.95 -18.99 -5.27
C PHE A 253 5.91 -17.96 -4.84
N ILE A 254 6.35 -16.78 -4.38
CA ILE A 254 5.45 -15.70 -3.94
C ILE A 254 4.49 -15.29 -5.05
N TRP A 255 5.00 -15.14 -6.28
CA TRP A 255 4.19 -14.76 -7.43
C TRP A 255 3.02 -15.73 -7.68
N ILE A 256 3.21 -17.01 -7.39
CA ILE A 256 2.21 -18.06 -7.60
C ILE A 256 1.19 -18.11 -6.45
N VAL A 257 1.65 -17.87 -5.23
CA VAL A 257 0.84 -18.10 -4.02
C VAL A 257 0.08 -16.87 -3.56
N ILE A 258 0.68 -15.68 -3.62
CA ILE A 258 0.05 -14.43 -3.16
C ILE A 258 -1.09 -14.04 -4.11
N PRO A 259 -2.34 -13.94 -3.59
CA PRO A 259 -3.45 -13.47 -4.41
C PRO A 259 -3.33 -11.98 -4.72
N ASP A 260 -3.77 -11.57 -5.91
CA ASP A 260 -4.03 -10.14 -6.18
C ASP A 260 -5.25 -9.65 -5.38
N PHE A 261 -5.54 -8.34 -5.40
CA PHE A 261 -6.65 -7.73 -4.65
C PHE A 261 -7.99 -8.48 -4.75
N PRO A 262 -8.88 -8.32 -3.76
CA PRO A 262 -10.19 -8.99 -3.74
C PRO A 262 -10.98 -8.82 -5.04
N LYS A 263 -10.88 -7.66 -5.70
CA LYS A 263 -11.59 -7.36 -6.96
C LYS A 263 -11.05 -8.13 -8.17
N THR A 264 -9.75 -8.44 -8.17
CA THR A 264 -9.01 -8.99 -9.32
C THR A 264 -8.62 -10.45 -9.17
N THR A 265 -8.77 -11.03 -7.98
CA THR A 265 -8.41 -12.43 -7.73
C THR A 265 -9.36 -13.41 -8.43
N LYS A 266 -8.79 -14.48 -9.00
CA LYS A 266 -9.55 -15.55 -9.69
C LYS A 266 -9.93 -16.72 -8.77
N TRP A 267 -9.48 -16.71 -7.52
CA TRP A 267 -9.59 -17.86 -6.62
C TRP A 267 -10.82 -17.82 -5.71
N LEU A 268 -11.40 -16.63 -5.50
CA LEU A 268 -12.65 -16.48 -4.78
C LEU A 268 -13.83 -16.74 -5.71
N SER A 269 -14.87 -17.40 -5.20
CA SER A 269 -16.16 -17.44 -5.86
C SER A 269 -16.75 -16.02 -5.94
N GLU A 270 -17.70 -15.81 -6.86
CA GLU A 270 -18.34 -14.50 -7.02
C GLU A 270 -19.03 -14.03 -5.73
N GLN A 271 -19.62 -14.97 -4.99
CA GLN A 271 -20.25 -14.72 -3.69
C GLN A 271 -19.22 -14.31 -2.62
N GLU A 272 -18.12 -15.04 -2.50
CA GLU A 272 -17.03 -14.71 -1.58
C GLU A 272 -16.37 -13.36 -1.93
N ARG A 273 -16.24 -13.05 -3.22
CA ARG A 273 -15.69 -11.78 -3.69
C ARG A 273 -16.58 -10.60 -3.32
N GLN A 274 -17.89 -10.73 -3.51
CA GLN A 274 -18.86 -9.71 -3.11
C GLN A 274 -18.86 -9.52 -1.60
N LEU A 275 -18.84 -10.60 -0.82
CA LEU A 275 -18.71 -10.54 0.63
C LEU A 275 -17.39 -9.88 1.05
N ALA A 276 -16.28 -10.20 0.37
CA ALA A 276 -14.97 -9.65 0.66
C ALA A 276 -14.88 -8.15 0.42
N CYS A 277 -15.48 -7.64 -0.66
CA CYS A 277 -15.51 -6.21 -0.94
C CYS A 277 -16.49 -5.48 -0.01
N TRP A 278 -17.68 -6.04 0.21
CA TRP A 278 -18.72 -5.41 1.02
C TRP A 278 -18.31 -5.24 2.48
N ARG A 279 -17.65 -6.23 3.10
CA ARG A 279 -17.16 -6.10 4.49
C ARG A 279 -16.14 -4.97 4.64
N LEU A 280 -15.27 -4.78 3.64
CA LEU A 280 -14.27 -3.73 3.64
C LEU A 280 -14.92 -2.37 3.41
N GLU A 281 -15.83 -2.26 2.44
CA GLU A 281 -16.59 -1.02 2.18
C GLU A 281 -17.42 -0.58 3.39
N ARG A 282 -18.03 -1.53 4.11
CA ARG A 282 -18.77 -1.27 5.36
C ARG A 282 -17.86 -0.83 6.52
N ASP A 283 -16.66 -1.39 6.62
CA ASP A 283 -15.66 -1.01 7.64
C ASP A 283 -14.96 0.33 7.33
N ILE A 284 -14.87 0.69 6.04
CA ILE A 284 -14.38 1.99 5.56
C ILE A 284 -15.46 3.09 5.73
N GLY A 285 -16.69 2.74 6.13
CA GLY A 285 -17.85 3.64 6.32
C GLY A 285 -17.70 4.82 7.31
N GLU A 286 -16.49 5.08 7.82
CA GLU A 286 -16.08 6.35 8.42
C GLU A 286 -14.95 6.94 7.56
N GLU A 287 -15.24 8.06 6.90
CA GLU A 287 -14.38 8.72 5.91
C GLU A 287 -12.98 9.05 6.45
N ASP A 288 -11.97 8.29 6.01
CA ASP A 288 -10.56 8.73 5.98
C ASP A 288 -9.91 8.53 4.59
N TRP A 289 -10.66 8.01 3.61
CA TRP A 289 -10.13 7.71 2.28
C TRP A 289 -10.81 8.59 1.22
N SER A 290 -10.27 9.81 1.03
CA SER A 290 -10.57 10.60 -0.15
C SER A 290 -9.98 9.92 -1.40
N GLY A 291 -10.80 9.74 -2.43
CA GLY A 291 -10.50 8.91 -3.58
C GLY A 291 -9.21 9.26 -4.33
N SER A 292 -8.59 8.21 -4.88
CA SER A 292 -7.38 8.15 -5.72
C SER A 292 -7.45 8.95 -7.05
N GLU A 293 -8.33 9.95 -7.19
CA GLU A 293 -8.47 10.73 -8.43
C GLU A 293 -8.08 12.21 -8.36
N ALA A 294 -7.79 12.83 -7.21
CA ALA A 294 -7.57 14.29 -7.22
C ALA A 294 -6.65 14.91 -6.16
N GLN A 295 -5.57 14.24 -5.76
CA GLN A 295 -4.40 14.99 -5.30
C GLN A 295 -3.15 14.48 -6.00
N LYS A 296 -2.73 15.21 -7.04
CA LYS A 296 -1.35 15.11 -7.54
C LYS A 296 -0.46 15.22 -6.31
N VAL A 297 0.39 14.23 -6.07
CA VAL A 297 1.26 14.08 -4.89
C VAL A 297 2.01 15.37 -4.53
N PHE A 298 2.36 16.17 -5.53
CA PHE A 298 2.97 17.49 -5.37
C PHE A 298 2.07 18.50 -4.65
N HIS A 299 0.75 18.40 -4.82
CA HIS A 299 -0.26 19.18 -4.10
C HIS A 299 -0.40 18.71 -2.66
N GLY A 300 -0.38 17.40 -2.38
CA GLY A 300 -0.38 16.86 -1.02
C GLY A 300 0.91 17.18 -0.25
N LEU A 301 2.06 17.04 -0.91
CA LEU A 301 3.37 17.44 -0.36
C LEU A 301 3.42 18.95 -0.11
N LYS A 302 2.94 19.77 -1.07
CA LYS A 302 2.84 21.22 -0.92
C LYS A 302 1.91 21.58 0.25
N LEU A 303 0.76 20.93 0.38
CA LEU A 303 -0.17 21.09 1.49
C LEU A 303 0.50 20.78 2.84
N ALA A 304 1.25 19.69 2.94
CA ALA A 304 1.97 19.32 4.16
C ALA A 304 3.04 20.35 4.57
N PHE A 305 3.72 20.96 3.59
CA PHE A 305 4.69 22.05 3.86
C PHE A 305 4.04 23.41 4.08
N THR A 306 2.81 23.62 3.61
CA THR A 306 2.05 24.87 3.82
C THR A 306 1.03 24.76 4.95
N ASP A 307 0.99 23.65 5.68
CA ASP A 307 0.05 23.48 6.78
C ASP A 307 0.46 24.42 7.94
N ILE A 308 -0.44 25.36 8.23
CA ILE A 308 -0.24 26.47 9.16
C ILE A 308 -0.10 26.00 10.62
N LYS A 309 -0.37 24.71 10.88
CA LYS A 309 -0.21 24.07 12.19
C LYS A 309 1.25 23.83 12.62
N ILE A 310 2.23 24.01 11.73
CA ILE A 310 3.65 23.80 12.01
C ILE A 310 4.43 25.13 12.01
N ASP A 311 3.75 26.28 12.11
CA ASP A 311 4.44 27.57 12.29
C ASP A 311 4.78 27.78 13.78
N PRO A 312 6.06 27.74 14.20
CA PRO A 312 6.44 27.96 15.59
C PRO A 312 6.28 29.41 16.05
N SER A 313 5.94 30.34 15.13
CA SER A 313 5.77 31.76 15.41
C SER A 313 4.34 32.19 15.76
N LEU A 314 3.37 31.28 15.64
CA LEU A 314 1.99 31.54 16.02
C LEU A 314 1.73 31.05 17.44
N ASP A 315 1.75 31.98 18.39
CA ASP A 315 1.32 31.80 19.77
C ASP A 315 -0.11 31.21 19.83
N ASP A 316 -0.32 30.26 20.75
CA ASP A 316 -1.53 29.45 20.96
C ASP A 316 -2.82 30.29 21.09
N SER A 317 -2.67 31.58 21.40
CA SER A 317 -3.76 32.55 21.51
C SER A 317 -4.47 32.88 20.18
N THR A 318 -3.84 32.63 19.03
CA THR A 318 -4.40 33.02 17.71
C THR A 318 -5.29 31.94 17.09
N ILE A 319 -5.16 30.69 17.51
CA ILE A 319 -5.87 29.55 16.90
C ILE A 319 -7.35 29.51 17.31
N TYR A 320 -7.69 29.96 18.51
CA TYR A 320 -9.06 29.92 19.03
C TYR A 320 -9.97 31.02 18.48
N THR A 321 -9.44 32.11 17.92
CA THR A 321 -10.29 33.26 17.52
C THR A 321 -10.86 33.17 16.10
N ARG A 322 -10.41 32.20 15.28
CA ARG A 322 -10.81 32.12 13.88
C ARG A 322 -11.96 31.15 13.60
N ASN A 323 -12.33 30.29 14.55
CA ASN A 323 -13.37 29.27 14.36
C ASN A 323 -14.80 29.72 14.74
N ASP A 324 -14.96 30.87 15.40
CA ASP A 324 -16.26 31.33 15.93
C ASP A 324 -17.02 32.35 15.05
N ARG A 325 -16.57 32.61 13.80
CA ARG A 325 -17.22 33.61 12.92
C ARG A 325 -17.78 33.06 11.61
N ARG A 326 -18.17 31.78 11.58
CA ARG A 326 -18.96 31.18 10.47
C ARG A 326 -20.03 30.19 10.96
N ALA A 327 -20.69 30.54 12.06
CA ALA A 327 -21.89 29.86 12.52
C ALA A 327 -22.93 30.88 13.00
N TRP A 328 -23.29 31.83 12.13
CA TRP A 328 -24.57 32.54 12.08
C TRP A 328 -24.75 33.04 10.64
#